data_AF-A0A7K7G1H6-F1
#
_entry.id   AF-A0A7K7G1H6-F1
#
_cell.length_a   1.000
_cell.length_b   1.000
_cell.length_c   1.000
_cell.angle_alpha   90.00
_cell.angle_beta   90.00
_cell.angle_gamma   90.00
#
_symmetry.space_group_name_H-M   'P 1'
#
loop_
_entity.id
_entity.type
_entity.pdbx_description
1 polymer ?
#
loop_
_entity_poly.entity_id
_entity_poly.type
_entity_poly.pdbx_seq_one_letter_code
_entity_poly.pdbx_strand_id
1 'polypeptide(L)'
;VVFFLLLWTCCECGKLLVVPIDGSHWLSMRPVVERLRQRGHGIVVVAPEINLRIDSSVHYTMKTYSVPYTKEYVEAELKKLGYSSFTPQPFLEKFSKLANITSMFFDSCKRLLSDKELIQYLEASKFDAVFMDPFFPCGQIVAEHLSLPSVYLIRGLPCSLDFHATLCPNPPSYVPRFFTRYTDHMAFLQRAGNLIASLSSSLACSLLYSPYDGLIKEFLRQEATVLELFGHASVWLMKYDFVFEYPRPLMPNMVLIGGISCTQEKALSQEFEAIVNASGEHGIVVFSLGSMVSEIPMKKATEIADALGSVPQTVLWRYTGEVPPNLPKNVKLVKWLPQNDLLAHPKTRAFITHGGSHGVYEGICNAVPMVLMPLFGDQMDNAKRVESRGAGLTLNILEMTSKDISAALKAVINDQK
;
A
#
# COMPACT_ATOMS: atom_id res chain seq x y z
N VAL A 1 -25.34 40.72 -25.15
CA VAL A 1 -25.51 39.57 -24.22
C VAL A 1 -24.75 38.30 -24.66
N VAL A 2 -24.06 38.27 -25.80
CA VAL A 2 -23.33 37.04 -26.25
C VAL A 2 -21.80 37.15 -26.15
N PHE A 3 -21.24 38.28 -25.70
CA PHE A 3 -19.79 38.50 -25.66
C PHE A 3 -19.10 38.16 -24.32
N PHE A 4 -19.84 37.63 -23.34
CA PHE A 4 -19.30 37.28 -22.00
C PHE A 4 -19.05 35.79 -21.77
N LEU A 5 -19.26 34.93 -22.78
CA LEU A 5 -19.06 33.47 -22.68
C LEU A 5 -17.70 33.00 -23.23
N LEU A 6 -16.81 33.93 -23.59
CA LEU A 6 -15.44 33.67 -24.07
C LEU A 6 -14.37 34.10 -23.07
N LEU A 7 -14.73 34.34 -21.81
CA LEU A 7 -13.75 34.19 -20.74
C LEU A 7 -13.43 32.71 -20.71
N TRP A 8 -12.30 32.33 -21.32
CA TRP A 8 -11.57 31.15 -20.93
C TRP A 8 -11.75 30.99 -19.43
N THR A 9 -12.38 29.90 -19.01
CA THR A 9 -12.17 29.39 -17.67
C THR A 9 -10.67 29.10 -17.59
N CYS A 10 -9.88 30.13 -17.29
CA CYS A 10 -8.62 29.98 -16.60
C CYS A 10 -9.04 29.31 -15.29
N CYS A 11 -9.11 27.98 -15.31
CA CYS A 11 -9.29 27.21 -14.11
C CYS A 11 -8.08 27.58 -13.27
N GLU A 12 -8.26 28.40 -12.23
CA GLU A 12 -7.19 28.70 -11.29
C GLU A 12 -6.70 27.35 -10.76
N CYS A 13 -5.50 26.98 -11.20
CA CYS A 13 -4.92 25.71 -10.84
C CYS A 13 -4.36 25.87 -9.43
N GLY A 14 -4.99 25.22 -8.45
CA GLY A 14 -4.54 25.30 -7.06
C GLY A 14 -3.12 24.77 -6.84
N LYS A 15 -2.48 25.23 -5.78
CA LYS A 15 -1.16 24.83 -5.29
C LYS A 15 -1.33 23.88 -4.11
N LEU A 16 -0.91 22.63 -4.28
CA LEU A 16 -0.98 21.59 -3.27
C LEU A 16 0.36 21.36 -2.57
N LEU A 17 0.30 21.25 -1.25
CA LEU A 17 1.36 20.68 -0.45
C LEU A 17 1.13 19.17 -0.35
N VAL A 18 2.15 18.36 -0.65
CA VAL A 18 2.08 16.91 -0.55
C VAL A 18 3.00 16.43 0.57
N VAL A 19 2.43 15.74 1.55
CA VAL A 19 3.18 15.11 2.66
C VAL A 19 2.97 13.60 2.57
N PRO A 20 3.84 12.87 1.84
CA PRO A 20 3.67 11.46 1.60
C PRO A 20 4.27 10.61 2.73
N ILE A 21 3.97 9.31 2.67
CA ILE A 21 4.74 8.28 3.35
C ILE A 21 5.57 7.55 2.29
N ASP A 22 6.85 7.35 2.59
CA ASP A 22 7.79 6.71 1.69
C ASP A 22 7.50 5.22 1.46
N GLY A 23 8.20 4.58 0.54
CA GLY A 23 8.03 3.17 0.19
C GLY A 23 6.81 2.93 -0.68
N SER A 24 6.01 1.90 -0.36
CA SER A 24 4.83 1.51 -1.17
C SER A 24 3.71 2.56 -1.17
N HIS A 25 3.60 3.35 -0.09
CA HIS A 25 2.58 4.41 0.03
C HIS A 25 2.81 5.51 -1.01
N TRP A 26 4.06 5.95 -1.18
CA TRP A 26 4.44 6.91 -2.22
C TRP A 26 4.15 6.38 -3.63
N LEU A 27 4.40 5.09 -3.88
CA LEU A 27 4.06 4.49 -5.18
C LEU A 27 2.55 4.58 -5.49
N SER A 28 1.66 4.61 -4.48
CA SER A 28 0.22 4.89 -4.66
C SER A 28 -0.06 6.36 -4.96
N MET A 29 0.63 7.25 -4.27
CA MET A 29 0.38 8.69 -4.34
C MET A 29 0.93 9.31 -5.62
N ARG A 30 2.09 8.83 -6.09
CA ARG A 30 2.82 9.43 -7.20
C ARG A 30 1.97 9.55 -8.48
N PRO A 31 1.23 8.53 -8.96
CA PRO A 31 0.39 8.68 -10.15
C PRO A 31 -0.70 9.75 -9.99
N VAL A 32 -1.27 9.90 -8.79
CA VAL A 32 -2.26 10.94 -8.49
C VAL A 32 -1.62 12.32 -8.55
N VAL A 33 -0.46 12.47 -7.92
CA VAL A 33 0.34 13.69 -7.94
C VAL A 33 0.72 14.10 -9.36
N GLU A 34 1.24 13.17 -10.16
CA GLU A 34 1.60 13.42 -11.57
C GLU A 34 0.38 13.85 -12.39
N ARG A 35 -0.77 13.21 -12.17
CA ARG A 35 -2.00 13.56 -12.88
C ARG A 35 -2.55 14.93 -12.48
N LEU A 36 -2.45 15.30 -11.20
CA LEU A 36 -2.80 16.65 -10.73
C LEU A 36 -1.88 17.70 -11.37
N ARG A 37 -0.57 17.43 -11.47
CA ARG A 37 0.37 18.32 -12.15
C ARG A 37 0.01 18.52 -13.62
N GLN A 38 -0.33 17.45 -14.32
CA GLN A 38 -0.76 17.51 -15.73
C GLN A 38 -2.04 18.34 -15.93
N ARG A 39 -2.87 18.47 -14.89
CA ARG A 39 -4.05 19.34 -14.89
C ARG A 39 -3.74 20.79 -14.51
N GLY A 40 -2.46 21.14 -14.35
CA GLY A 40 -1.98 22.50 -14.14
C GLY A 40 -1.65 22.85 -12.69
N HIS A 41 -1.95 21.98 -11.72
CA HIS A 41 -1.71 22.26 -10.30
C HIS A 41 -0.22 22.52 -10.00
N GLY A 42 0.04 23.49 -9.12
CA GLY A 42 1.35 23.67 -8.51
C GLY A 42 1.53 22.61 -7.42
N ILE A 43 2.62 21.85 -7.42
CA ILE A 43 2.82 20.78 -6.44
C ILE A 43 4.18 20.92 -5.77
N VAL A 44 4.15 20.93 -4.43
CA VAL A 44 5.35 20.82 -3.61
C VAL A 44 5.26 19.54 -2.78
N VAL A 45 6.22 18.64 -2.93
CA VAL A 45 6.36 17.43 -2.12
C VAL A 45 7.39 17.69 -1.03
N VAL A 46 7.02 17.45 0.22
CA VAL A 46 7.95 17.49 1.36
C VAL A 46 8.32 16.08 1.75
N ALA A 47 9.61 15.75 1.76
CA ALA A 47 10.10 14.41 2.03
C ALA A 47 11.37 14.43 2.89
N PRO A 48 11.65 13.38 3.68
CA PRO A 48 12.94 13.28 4.35
C PRO A 48 14.09 13.18 3.34
N GLU A 49 15.23 13.78 3.65
CA GLU A 49 16.44 13.72 2.78
C GLU A 49 16.87 12.26 2.53
N ILE A 50 16.72 11.40 3.54
CA ILE A 50 16.87 9.95 3.43
C ILE A 50 15.49 9.35 3.17
N ASN A 51 15.28 8.91 1.94
CA ASN A 51 14.09 8.20 1.49
C ASN A 51 14.48 7.10 0.49
N LEU A 52 13.53 6.21 0.21
CA LEU A 52 13.70 5.00 -0.58
C LEU A 52 13.17 5.17 -2.01
N ARG A 53 12.11 5.96 -2.19
CA ARG A 53 11.33 5.98 -3.45
C ARG A 53 10.90 7.39 -3.88
N ILE A 54 11.10 8.42 -3.07
CA ILE A 54 10.66 9.79 -3.36
C ILE A 54 11.80 10.52 -4.08
N ASP A 55 11.91 10.27 -5.38
CA ASP A 55 12.93 10.90 -6.22
C ASP A 55 12.54 12.32 -6.68
N SER A 56 13.51 13.07 -7.19
CA SER A 56 13.22 14.33 -7.90
C SER A 56 12.41 14.05 -9.17
N SER A 57 11.45 14.91 -9.48
CA SER A 57 10.62 14.77 -10.68
C SER A 57 10.33 16.12 -11.32
N VAL A 58 10.11 16.12 -12.64
CA VAL A 58 9.57 17.31 -13.35
C VAL A 58 8.12 17.60 -12.96
N HIS A 59 7.45 16.65 -12.30
CA HIS A 59 6.04 16.76 -11.95
C HIS A 59 5.77 17.52 -10.63
N TYR A 60 6.79 17.81 -9.82
CA TYR A 60 6.64 18.55 -8.57
C TYR A 60 7.95 19.19 -8.13
N THR A 61 7.87 20.23 -7.32
CA THR A 61 9.02 20.74 -6.58
C THR A 61 9.21 19.89 -5.32
N MET A 62 10.42 19.39 -5.09
CA MET A 62 10.74 18.63 -3.88
C MET A 62 11.42 19.53 -2.85
N LYS A 63 10.98 19.45 -1.59
CA LYS A 63 11.62 20.06 -0.43
C LYS A 63 11.98 18.96 0.56
N THR A 64 13.20 19.03 1.10
CA THR A 64 13.73 18.03 2.01
C THR A 64 14.03 18.60 3.38
N TYR A 65 13.98 17.75 4.39
CA TYR A 65 14.41 18.03 5.75
C TYR A 65 15.31 16.90 6.26
N SER A 66 16.21 17.24 7.19
CA SER A 66 17.19 16.28 7.69
C SER A 66 16.61 15.32 8.73
N VAL A 67 17.10 14.08 8.75
CA VAL A 67 16.58 13.01 9.60
C VAL A 67 17.69 12.29 10.37
N PRO A 68 17.40 11.68 11.54
CA PRO A 68 18.43 11.12 12.41
C PRO A 68 18.85 9.68 12.04
N TYR A 69 18.45 9.19 10.86
CA TYR A 69 18.70 7.81 10.42
C TYR A 69 19.38 7.80 9.05
N THR A 70 20.16 6.75 8.79
CA THR A 70 20.87 6.57 7.51
C THR A 70 20.08 5.71 6.54
N LYS A 71 20.45 5.75 5.26
CA LYS A 71 19.81 4.92 4.23
C LYS A 71 19.99 3.41 4.52
N GLU A 72 21.18 3.03 4.97
CA GLU A 72 21.53 1.64 5.31
C GLU A 72 20.67 1.11 6.46
N TYR A 73 20.37 1.96 7.45
CA TYR A 73 19.48 1.61 8.55
C TYR A 73 18.06 1.31 8.04
N VAL A 74 17.51 2.19 7.19
CA VAL A 74 16.17 2.01 6.62
C VAL A 74 16.11 0.73 5.79
N GLU A 75 17.09 0.51 4.91
CA GLU A 75 17.18 -0.70 4.08
C GLU A 75 17.31 -1.98 4.92
N ALA A 76 18.09 -1.94 6.01
CA ALA A 76 18.23 -3.05 6.93
C ALA A 76 16.93 -3.39 7.67
N GLU A 77 16.19 -2.39 8.16
CA GLU A 77 14.90 -2.63 8.83
C GLU A 77 13.84 -3.17 7.83
N LEU A 78 13.85 -2.72 6.57
CA LEU A 78 12.98 -3.30 5.53
C LEU A 78 13.32 -4.76 5.24
N LYS A 79 14.61 -5.07 5.07
CA LYS A 79 15.07 -6.44 4.87
C LYS A 79 14.69 -7.33 6.05
N LYS A 80 14.88 -6.85 7.28
CA LYS A 80 14.49 -7.55 8.52
C LYS A 80 12.98 -7.80 8.58
N LEU A 81 12.16 -6.83 8.19
CA LEU A 81 10.71 -6.98 8.12
C LEU A 81 10.33 -8.09 7.13
N GLY A 82 10.86 -8.05 5.90
CA GLY A 82 10.63 -9.07 4.88
C GLY A 82 11.04 -10.48 5.32
N TYR A 83 12.28 -10.64 5.81
CA TYR A 83 12.81 -11.94 6.27
C TYR A 83 12.01 -12.51 7.45
N SER A 84 11.49 -11.64 8.32
CA SER A 84 10.71 -12.09 9.48
C SER A 84 9.40 -12.77 9.10
N SER A 85 8.84 -12.50 7.92
CA SER A 85 7.64 -13.19 7.43
C SER A 85 7.89 -14.66 7.06
N PHE A 86 9.16 -15.08 6.93
CA PHE A 86 9.54 -16.45 6.58
C PHE A 86 9.98 -17.28 7.78
N THR A 87 9.89 -16.71 9.00
CA THR A 87 10.24 -17.41 10.24
C THR A 87 9.13 -17.24 11.26
N PRO A 88 8.79 -18.25 12.07
CA PRO A 88 7.95 -18.06 13.24
C PRO A 88 8.61 -17.07 14.20
N GLN A 89 7.86 -16.05 14.62
CA GLN A 89 8.38 -14.97 15.44
C GLN A 89 7.56 -14.89 16.73
N PRO A 90 8.20 -14.85 17.92
CA PRO A 90 7.51 -14.55 19.17
C PRO A 90 6.78 -13.22 19.09
N PHE A 91 5.70 -13.08 19.87
CA PHE A 91 4.89 -11.86 19.90
C PHE A 91 5.72 -10.61 20.25
N LEU A 92 6.65 -10.73 21.20
CA LEU A 92 7.52 -9.63 21.64
C LEU A 92 8.43 -9.12 20.51
N GLU A 93 8.98 -10.00 19.69
CA GLU A 93 9.82 -9.60 18.55
C GLU A 93 9.02 -8.89 17.46
N LYS A 94 7.77 -9.29 17.23
CA LYS A 94 6.86 -8.58 16.30
C LYS A 94 6.55 -7.18 16.81
N PHE A 95 6.26 -7.05 18.11
CA PHE A 95 5.97 -5.77 18.75
C PHE A 95 7.18 -4.82 18.71
N SER A 96 8.38 -5.31 19.05
CA SER A 96 9.62 -4.51 19.01
C SER A 96 9.90 -3.94 17.62
N LYS A 97 9.70 -4.72 16.56
CA LYS A 97 9.90 -4.24 15.17
C LYS A 97 8.89 -3.15 14.79
N LEU A 98 7.62 -3.33 15.14
CA LEU A 98 6.60 -2.30 14.91
C LEU A 98 6.94 -1.01 15.67
N ALA A 99 7.44 -1.13 16.90
CA ALA A 99 7.89 0.00 17.70
C ALA A 99 9.08 0.75 17.05
N ASN A 100 10.08 0.04 16.53
CA ASN A 100 11.22 0.65 15.83
C ASN A 100 10.76 1.47 14.61
N ILE A 101 9.92 0.89 13.76
CA ILE A 101 9.40 1.57 12.57
C ILE A 101 8.60 2.81 12.99
N THR A 102 7.72 2.68 13.99
CA THR A 102 6.92 3.81 14.49
C THR A 102 7.80 4.91 15.06
N SER A 103 8.83 4.57 15.83
CA SER A 103 9.78 5.53 16.40
C SER A 103 10.51 6.30 15.30
N MET A 104 10.95 5.61 14.24
CA MET A 104 11.61 6.24 13.09
C MET A 104 10.71 7.28 12.42
N PHE A 105 9.43 6.95 12.19
CA PHE A 105 8.47 7.90 11.60
C PHE A 105 8.14 9.06 12.55
N PHE A 106 8.05 8.80 13.85
CA PHE A 106 7.86 9.83 14.87
C PHE A 106 9.05 10.82 14.88
N ASP A 107 10.28 10.31 14.89
CA ASP A 107 11.49 11.13 14.85
C ASP A 107 11.60 11.94 13.55
N SER A 108 11.22 11.33 12.41
CA SER A 108 11.13 12.04 11.13
C SER A 108 10.14 13.19 11.20
N CYS A 109 8.96 12.96 11.78
CA CYS A 109 7.96 14.02 11.95
C CYS A 109 8.47 15.15 12.86
N LYS A 110 9.09 14.80 13.99
CA LYS A 110 9.68 15.78 14.90
C LYS A 110 10.72 16.65 14.20
N ARG A 111 11.55 16.08 13.32
CA ARG A 111 12.53 16.84 12.54
C ARG A 111 11.88 17.79 11.54
N LEU A 112 10.86 17.33 10.82
CA LEU A 112 10.09 18.17 9.90
C LEU A 112 9.48 19.38 10.63
N LEU A 113 8.82 19.16 11.78
CA LEU A 113 8.19 20.23 12.55
C LEU A 113 9.21 21.18 13.21
N SER A 114 10.45 20.72 13.43
CA SER A 114 11.52 21.53 14.01
C SER A 114 12.33 22.33 12.97
N ASP A 115 12.15 22.04 11.68
CA ASP A 115 12.86 22.72 10.58
C ASP A 115 12.24 24.10 10.32
N LYS A 116 12.79 25.12 10.99
CA LYS A 116 12.27 26.49 10.92
C LYS A 116 12.29 27.07 9.51
N GLU A 117 13.33 26.80 8.73
CA GLU A 117 13.45 27.33 7.37
C GLU A 117 12.40 26.70 6.46
N LEU A 118 12.19 25.39 6.59
CA LEU A 118 11.15 24.69 5.84
C LEU A 118 9.75 25.17 6.25
N ILE A 119 9.44 25.24 7.55
CA ILE A 119 8.12 25.71 8.02
C ILE A 119 7.84 27.14 7.53
N GLN A 120 8.81 28.06 7.61
CA GLN A 120 8.66 29.42 7.07
C GLN A 120 8.41 29.43 5.55
N TYR A 121 9.11 28.56 4.81
CA TYR A 121 8.84 28.39 3.38
C TYR A 121 7.42 27.88 3.11
N LEU A 122 6.91 26.96 3.93
CA LEU A 122 5.56 26.41 3.78
C LEU A 122 4.49 27.48 4.06
N GLU A 123 4.68 28.28 5.11
CA GLU A 123 3.82 29.43 5.46
C GLU A 123 3.78 30.47 4.33
N ALA A 124 4.95 30.83 3.80
CA ALA A 124 5.07 31.82 2.73
C ALA A 124 4.54 31.32 1.37
N SER A 125 4.42 29.99 1.20
CA SER A 125 4.09 29.37 -0.08
C SER A 125 2.62 29.48 -0.48
N LYS A 126 1.70 29.83 0.43
CA LYS A 126 0.26 30.01 0.17
C LYS A 126 -0.35 28.83 -0.61
N PHE A 127 -0.37 27.66 0.01
CA PHE A 127 -1.03 26.47 -0.54
C PHE A 127 -2.55 26.56 -0.36
N ASP A 128 -3.29 25.81 -1.19
CA ASP A 128 -4.76 25.74 -1.13
C ASP A 128 -5.25 24.51 -0.34
N ALA A 129 -4.46 23.44 -0.30
CA ALA A 129 -4.77 22.20 0.40
C ALA A 129 -3.51 21.38 0.68
N VAL A 130 -3.61 20.45 1.64
CA VAL A 130 -2.57 19.44 1.91
C VAL A 130 -3.06 18.05 1.50
N PHE A 131 -2.31 17.39 0.62
CA PHE A 131 -2.56 16.02 0.17
C PHE A 131 -1.57 15.06 0.84
N MET A 132 -2.06 14.05 1.56
CA MET A 132 -1.19 13.19 2.37
C MET A 132 -1.68 11.74 2.46
N ASP A 133 -0.79 10.84 2.89
CA ASP A 133 -1.20 9.56 3.45
C ASP A 133 -1.23 9.69 4.99
N PRO A 134 -2.39 9.52 5.64
CA PRO A 134 -2.55 9.83 7.06
C PRO A 134 -2.09 8.69 7.98
N PHE A 135 -1.45 7.63 7.48
CA PHE A 135 -0.99 6.53 8.35
C PHE A 135 -0.07 7.01 9.48
N PHE A 136 0.69 8.09 9.25
CA PHE A 136 1.32 8.90 10.29
C PHE A 136 0.77 10.34 10.26
N PRO A 137 0.51 10.97 11.42
CA PRO A 137 -0.26 12.21 11.50
C PRO A 137 0.51 13.47 11.12
N CYS A 138 1.79 13.37 10.76
CA CYS A 138 2.65 14.55 10.57
C CYS A 138 2.10 15.55 9.54
N GLY A 139 1.60 15.06 8.41
CA GLY A 139 0.99 15.90 7.40
C GLY A 139 -0.24 16.64 7.92
N GLN A 140 -1.02 16.03 8.81
CA GLN A 140 -2.19 16.67 9.40
C GLN A 140 -1.77 17.76 10.38
N ILE A 141 -0.74 17.53 11.19
CA ILE A 141 -0.20 18.56 12.09
C ILE A 141 0.24 19.78 11.29
N VAL A 142 0.92 19.58 10.15
CA VAL A 142 1.30 20.67 9.24
C VAL A 142 0.08 21.37 8.66
N ALA A 143 -0.95 20.62 8.26
CA ALA A 143 -2.17 21.20 7.70
C ALA A 143 -2.91 22.09 8.71
N GLU A 144 -3.02 21.67 9.97
CA GLU A 144 -3.59 22.48 11.06
C GLU A 144 -2.79 23.78 11.27
N HIS A 145 -1.46 23.68 11.34
CA HIS A 145 -0.58 24.86 11.50
C HIS A 145 -0.78 25.89 10.39
N LEU A 146 -0.91 25.41 9.15
CA LEU A 146 -1.14 26.27 7.99
C LEU A 146 -2.61 26.68 7.82
N SER A 147 -3.51 26.15 8.64
CA SER A 147 -4.97 26.34 8.53
C SER A 147 -5.52 25.96 7.15
N LEU A 148 -5.08 24.81 6.62
CA LEU A 148 -5.43 24.33 5.28
C LEU A 148 -6.34 23.10 5.31
N PRO A 149 -7.24 22.94 4.34
CA PRO A 149 -8.02 21.72 4.20
C PRO A 149 -7.11 20.52 3.84
N SER A 150 -7.39 19.39 4.46
CA SER A 150 -6.67 18.14 4.23
C SER A 150 -7.42 17.16 3.34
N VAL A 151 -6.70 16.56 2.40
CA VAL A 151 -7.16 15.47 1.54
C VAL A 151 -6.30 14.24 1.79
N TYR A 152 -6.93 13.16 2.26
CA TYR A 152 -6.23 11.93 2.61
C TYR A 152 -6.29 10.92 1.47
N LEU A 153 -5.17 10.26 1.17
CA LEU A 153 -5.12 9.06 0.33
C LEU A 153 -4.77 7.85 1.19
N ILE A 154 -5.71 6.92 1.35
CA ILE A 154 -5.59 5.92 2.42
C ILE A 154 -6.14 4.55 2.03
N ARG A 155 -5.50 3.47 2.52
CA ARG A 155 -6.05 2.10 2.41
C ARG A 155 -6.93 1.71 3.60
N GLY A 156 -6.54 2.14 4.79
CA GLY A 156 -7.23 2.00 6.07
C GLY A 156 -6.25 2.34 7.20
N LEU A 157 -6.75 2.69 8.38
CA LEU A 157 -5.91 2.89 9.56
C LEU A 157 -6.04 1.70 10.53
N PRO A 158 -4.98 1.41 11.31
CA PRO A 158 -5.10 0.56 12.48
C PRO A 158 -6.30 0.93 13.35
N CYS A 159 -6.92 -0.07 13.96
CA CYS A 159 -8.04 0.08 14.90
C CYS A 159 -9.25 0.86 14.37
N SER A 160 -9.43 0.88 13.05
CA SER A 160 -10.55 1.60 12.41
C SER A 160 -10.55 3.11 12.70
N LEU A 161 -9.37 3.70 12.92
CA LEU A 161 -9.24 5.10 13.29
C LEU A 161 -9.85 6.05 12.24
N ASP A 162 -9.82 5.67 10.96
CA ASP A 162 -10.50 6.33 9.85
C ASP A 162 -12.02 6.43 10.04
N PHE A 163 -12.65 5.36 10.55
CA PHE A 163 -14.08 5.36 10.85
C PHE A 163 -14.42 6.11 12.13
N HIS A 164 -13.55 6.06 13.14
CA HIS A 164 -13.71 6.85 14.35
C HIS A 164 -13.57 8.35 14.08
N ALA A 165 -12.56 8.76 13.29
CA ALA A 165 -12.31 10.15 12.93
C ALA A 165 -13.47 10.75 12.12
N THR A 166 -14.06 9.97 11.21
CA THR A 166 -15.19 10.40 10.39
C THR A 166 -16.56 10.23 11.05
N LEU A 167 -16.62 9.68 12.27
CA LEU A 167 -17.85 9.25 12.94
C LEU A 167 -18.70 8.29 12.07
N CYS A 168 -18.05 7.57 11.16
CA CYS A 168 -18.69 6.64 10.26
C CYS A 168 -19.12 5.37 11.02
N PRO A 169 -20.37 4.90 10.88
CA PRO A 169 -20.81 3.66 11.51
C PRO A 169 -19.94 2.47 11.08
N ASN A 170 -19.49 1.69 12.06
CA ASN A 170 -18.57 0.57 11.84
C ASN A 170 -19.01 -0.69 12.61
N PRO A 171 -20.15 -1.31 12.23
CA PRO A 171 -20.80 -2.35 13.03
C PRO A 171 -20.03 -3.69 13.00
N PRO A 172 -19.59 -4.23 14.15
CA PRO A 172 -18.82 -5.47 14.22
C PRO A 172 -19.66 -6.74 13.97
N SER A 173 -20.98 -6.62 13.81
CA SER A 173 -21.85 -7.75 13.51
C SER A 173 -21.68 -8.30 12.09
N TYR A 174 -21.24 -7.47 11.14
CA TYR A 174 -21.01 -7.88 9.74
C TYR A 174 -19.77 -7.24 9.11
N VAL A 175 -19.16 -6.21 9.69
CA VAL A 175 -17.88 -5.66 9.20
C VAL A 175 -16.73 -6.36 9.92
N PRO A 176 -15.92 -7.20 9.24
CA PRO A 176 -14.81 -7.90 9.87
C PRO A 176 -13.70 -6.92 10.28
N ARG A 177 -13.09 -7.17 11.43
CA ARG A 177 -11.94 -6.41 11.95
C ARG A 177 -10.66 -6.93 11.33
N PHE A 178 -9.71 -6.00 11.12
CA PHE A 178 -8.37 -6.35 10.65
C PHE A 178 -7.76 -7.49 11.48
N PHE A 179 -7.03 -8.37 10.81
CA PHE A 179 -6.37 -9.56 11.36
C PHE A 179 -7.28 -10.69 11.84
N THR A 180 -8.60 -10.55 11.81
CA THR A 180 -9.52 -11.66 12.16
C THR A 180 -9.62 -12.72 11.06
N ARG A 181 -9.30 -12.35 9.81
CA ARG A 181 -9.50 -13.20 8.61
C ARG A 181 -10.94 -13.68 8.45
N TYR A 182 -11.89 -12.95 9.04
CA TYR A 182 -13.32 -13.19 8.84
C TYR A 182 -13.81 -12.51 7.56
N THR A 183 -14.96 -12.97 7.09
CA THR A 183 -15.72 -12.38 5.99
C THR A 183 -16.88 -11.56 6.53
N ASP A 184 -17.66 -10.93 5.65
CA ASP A 184 -18.95 -10.30 6.01
C ASP A 184 -20.01 -11.32 6.43
N HIS A 185 -19.90 -12.56 5.96
CA HIS A 185 -20.66 -13.69 6.47
C HIS A 185 -19.97 -14.34 7.67
N MET A 186 -20.43 -14.03 8.88
CA MET A 186 -19.89 -14.59 10.13
C MET A 186 -20.95 -15.41 10.87
N ALA A 187 -20.57 -16.58 11.39
CA ALA A 187 -21.35 -17.31 12.39
C ALA A 187 -21.38 -16.56 13.75
N PHE A 188 -22.23 -17.00 14.68
CA PHE A 188 -22.37 -16.34 15.99
C PHE A 188 -21.03 -16.19 16.74
N LEU A 189 -20.23 -17.25 16.82
CA LEU A 189 -18.93 -17.21 17.51
C LEU A 189 -17.92 -16.32 16.79
N GLN A 190 -17.96 -16.27 15.45
CA GLN A 190 -17.12 -15.34 14.69
C GLN A 190 -17.52 -13.89 14.94
N ARG A 191 -18.82 -13.58 15.01
CA ARG A 191 -19.31 -12.24 15.40
C ARG A 191 -18.88 -11.87 16.81
N ALA A 192 -18.97 -12.79 17.76
CA ALA A 192 -18.51 -12.57 19.13
C ALA A 192 -16.99 -12.28 19.17
N GLY A 193 -16.19 -13.08 18.47
CA GLY A 193 -14.75 -12.85 18.33
C GLY A 193 -14.42 -11.53 17.63
N ASN A 194 -15.20 -11.15 16.61
CA ASN A 194 -15.03 -9.89 15.89
C ASN A 194 -15.34 -8.67 16.77
N LEU A 195 -16.37 -8.77 17.63
CA LEU A 195 -16.68 -7.76 18.63
C LEU A 195 -15.55 -7.62 19.65
N ILE A 196 -15.01 -8.74 20.17
CA ILE A 196 -13.87 -8.73 21.09
C ILE A 196 -12.66 -8.06 20.43
N ALA A 197 -12.35 -8.42 19.17
CA ALA A 197 -11.27 -7.80 18.40
C ALA A 197 -11.48 -6.28 18.23
N SER A 198 -12.72 -5.85 18.01
CA SER A 198 -13.08 -4.43 17.92
C SER A 198 -12.75 -3.70 19.23
N LEU A 199 -13.12 -4.28 20.37
CA LEU A 199 -12.92 -3.67 21.69
C LEU A 199 -11.45 -3.67 22.11
N SER A 200 -10.69 -4.71 21.77
CA SER A 200 -9.26 -4.83 22.14
C SER A 200 -8.35 -3.90 21.32
N SER A 201 -8.82 -3.37 20.20
CA SER A 201 -8.00 -2.59 19.28
C SER A 201 -7.56 -1.23 19.86
N SER A 202 -8.30 -0.68 20.83
CA SER A 202 -8.05 0.66 21.39
C SER A 202 -6.66 0.83 22.03
N LEU A 203 -6.17 -0.16 22.79
CA LEU A 203 -4.90 -0.06 23.51
C LEU A 203 -3.69 0.00 22.58
N ALA A 204 -3.65 -0.86 21.55
CA ALA A 204 -2.53 -0.91 20.61
C ALA A 204 -2.43 0.38 19.78
N CYS A 205 -3.55 0.97 19.38
CA CYS A 205 -3.55 2.23 18.67
C CYS A 205 -3.22 3.43 19.55
N SER A 206 -3.61 3.42 20.82
CA SER A 206 -3.16 4.43 21.76
C SER A 206 -1.64 4.47 21.82
N LEU A 207 -0.96 3.31 21.89
CA LEU A 207 0.50 3.26 21.89
C LEU A 207 1.15 3.75 20.58
N LEU A 208 0.47 3.53 19.45
CA LEU A 208 0.96 3.93 18.12
C LEU A 208 0.90 5.45 17.92
N TYR A 209 -0.19 6.09 18.39
CA TYR A 209 -0.51 7.48 18.07
C TYR A 209 -0.28 8.47 19.22
N SER A 210 -0.37 8.05 20.49
CA SER A 210 -0.22 8.97 21.63
C SER A 210 1.11 9.74 21.69
N PRO A 211 2.26 9.23 21.17
CA PRO A 211 3.47 10.05 21.10
C PRO A 211 3.27 11.36 20.33
N TYR A 212 2.40 11.36 19.30
CA TYR A 212 2.14 12.54 18.48
C TYR A 212 1.27 13.59 19.17
N ASP A 213 0.48 13.23 20.17
CA ASP A 213 -0.30 14.19 20.98
C ASP A 213 0.64 15.21 21.67
N GLY A 214 1.84 14.76 22.07
CA GLY A 214 2.89 15.64 22.59
C GLY A 214 3.42 16.63 21.54
N LEU A 215 3.64 16.17 20.30
CA LEU A 215 4.07 17.04 19.19
C LEU A 215 2.98 18.04 18.80
N ILE A 216 1.71 17.61 18.80
CA ILE A 216 0.55 18.49 18.57
C ILE A 216 0.55 19.63 19.59
N LYS A 217 0.67 19.29 20.88
CA LYS A 217 0.70 20.30 21.96
C LYS A 217 1.89 21.25 21.86
N GLU A 218 3.07 20.74 21.53
CA GLU A 218 4.28 21.55 21.43
C GLU A 218 4.26 22.49 20.22
N PHE A 219 3.87 21.97 19.05
CA PHE A 219 3.95 22.67 17.78
C PHE A 219 2.73 23.58 17.53
N LEU A 220 1.51 23.04 17.67
CA LEU A 220 0.26 23.79 17.44
C LEU A 220 -0.18 24.64 18.63
N ARG A 221 0.42 24.42 19.82
CA ARG A 221 0.02 25.07 21.08
C ARG A 221 -1.45 24.82 21.44
N GLN A 222 -1.97 23.67 21.03
CA GLN A 222 -3.35 23.24 21.24
C GLN A 222 -3.39 21.90 21.99
N GLU A 223 -4.35 21.72 22.87
CA GLU A 223 -4.68 20.39 23.41
C GLU A 223 -5.64 19.69 22.45
N ALA A 224 -5.10 18.78 21.66
CA ALA A 224 -5.86 17.93 20.75
C ALA A 224 -5.17 16.57 20.58
N THR A 225 -5.95 15.57 20.25
CA THR A 225 -5.51 14.20 19.97
C THR A 225 -5.37 13.98 18.48
N VAL A 226 -4.58 12.97 18.08
CA VAL A 226 -4.50 12.53 16.67
C VAL A 226 -5.88 12.20 16.09
N LEU A 227 -6.77 11.59 16.88
CA LEU A 227 -8.13 11.25 16.45
C LEU A 227 -8.94 12.51 16.08
N GLU A 228 -8.88 13.55 16.93
CA GLU A 228 -9.56 14.82 16.67
C GLU A 228 -9.02 15.49 15.41
N LEU A 229 -7.69 15.55 15.26
CA LEU A 229 -7.04 16.11 14.07
C LEU A 229 -7.46 15.40 12.78
N PHE A 230 -7.52 14.06 12.79
CA PHE A 230 -8.00 13.32 11.62
C PHE A 230 -9.46 13.62 11.29
N GLY A 231 -10.28 13.95 12.30
CA GLY A 231 -11.67 14.35 12.09
C GLY A 231 -11.84 15.63 11.25
N HIS A 232 -10.80 16.47 11.14
CA HIS A 232 -10.84 17.71 10.36
C HIS A 232 -10.61 17.51 8.85
N ALA A 233 -10.29 16.30 8.41
CA ALA A 233 -10.03 16.03 7.00
C ALA A 233 -11.27 16.29 6.12
N SER A 234 -11.08 17.10 5.08
CA SER A 234 -12.15 17.51 4.17
C SER A 234 -12.59 16.36 3.27
N VAL A 235 -11.65 15.52 2.80
CA VAL A 235 -11.93 14.37 1.93
C VAL A 235 -11.03 13.19 2.29
N TRP A 236 -11.63 12.01 2.37
CA TRP A 236 -10.96 10.72 2.53
C TRP A 236 -11.04 9.94 1.23
N LEU A 237 -9.97 9.94 0.44
CA LEU A 237 -9.83 9.13 -0.76
C LEU A 237 -9.41 7.71 -0.38
N MET A 238 -10.38 6.81 -0.32
CA MET A 238 -10.19 5.42 0.09
C MET A 238 -9.70 4.59 -1.10
N LYS A 239 -8.52 4.00 -0.99
CA LYS A 239 -7.88 3.12 -2.00
C LYS A 239 -8.55 1.74 -2.08
N TYR A 240 -9.87 1.69 -2.02
CA TYR A 240 -10.64 0.48 -2.21
C TYR A 240 -12.00 0.76 -2.87
N ASP A 241 -12.62 -0.30 -3.40
CA ASP A 241 -13.87 -0.26 -4.17
C ASP A 241 -14.83 -1.39 -3.72
N PHE A 242 -16.13 -1.20 -3.93
CA PHE A 242 -17.18 -2.17 -3.58
C PHE A 242 -17.07 -3.50 -4.33
N VAL A 243 -16.41 -3.55 -5.49
CA VAL A 243 -16.12 -4.80 -6.20
C VAL A 243 -15.27 -5.74 -5.34
N PHE A 244 -14.34 -5.19 -4.55
CA PHE A 244 -13.42 -5.96 -3.74
C PHE A 244 -13.72 -5.96 -2.24
N GLU A 245 -14.25 -4.86 -1.70
CA GLU A 245 -14.54 -4.73 -0.27
C GLU A 245 -15.88 -5.34 0.13
N TYR A 246 -16.01 -5.59 1.44
CA TYR A 246 -17.28 -6.01 2.02
C TYR A 246 -18.25 -4.82 2.20
N PRO A 247 -19.57 -5.06 2.15
CA PRO A 247 -20.56 -4.01 2.38
C PRO A 247 -20.37 -3.34 3.73
N ARG A 248 -20.36 -2.01 3.73
CA ARG A 248 -20.23 -1.20 4.95
C ARG A 248 -20.80 0.21 4.79
N PRO A 249 -21.16 0.89 5.89
CA PRO A 249 -21.52 2.30 5.87
C PRO A 249 -20.33 3.18 5.44
N LEU A 250 -20.62 4.31 4.78
CA LEU A 250 -19.65 5.33 4.39
C LEU A 250 -20.23 6.72 4.63
N MET A 251 -19.36 7.67 4.95
CA MET A 251 -19.71 9.10 5.07
C MET A 251 -19.56 9.80 3.72
N PRO A 252 -20.27 10.91 3.46
CA PRO A 252 -20.23 11.61 2.17
C PRO A 252 -18.84 12.09 1.74
N ASN A 253 -17.95 12.37 2.70
CA ASN A 253 -16.57 12.78 2.44
C ASN A 253 -15.60 11.60 2.24
N MET A 254 -16.06 10.35 2.33
CA MET A 254 -15.28 9.15 2.06
C MET A 254 -15.52 8.68 0.62
N VAL A 255 -14.59 8.99 -0.26
CA VAL A 255 -14.69 8.72 -1.70
C VAL A 255 -13.87 7.48 -2.03
N LEU A 256 -14.53 6.46 -2.58
CA LEU A 256 -13.88 5.23 -3.02
C LEU A 256 -13.15 5.47 -4.35
N ILE A 257 -11.87 5.12 -4.37
CA ILE A 257 -10.99 5.22 -5.54
C ILE A 257 -10.14 3.93 -5.67
N GLY A 258 -10.71 2.78 -5.33
CA GLY A 258 -10.10 1.49 -5.65
C GLY A 258 -9.84 1.37 -7.15
N GLY A 259 -8.81 0.61 -7.52
CA GLY A 259 -8.46 0.42 -8.94
C GLY A 259 -7.79 1.63 -9.61
N ILE A 260 -7.34 2.66 -8.89
CA ILE A 260 -6.52 3.74 -9.47
C ILE A 260 -5.22 3.24 -10.14
N SER A 261 -4.75 2.05 -9.74
CA SER A 261 -3.60 1.38 -10.35
C SER A 261 -3.95 0.60 -11.62
N CYS A 262 -5.24 0.46 -11.94
CA CYS A 262 -5.72 -0.20 -13.14
C CYS A 262 -5.58 0.75 -14.33
N THR A 263 -4.33 1.00 -14.71
CA THR A 263 -4.03 1.83 -15.86
C THR A 263 -4.14 1.00 -17.14
N GLN A 264 -4.54 1.65 -18.23
CA GLN A 264 -4.56 1.05 -19.55
C GLN A 264 -3.16 0.54 -19.92
N GLU A 265 -3.13 -0.66 -20.53
CA GLU A 265 -1.91 -1.36 -20.94
C GLU A 265 -0.95 -0.45 -21.68
N LYS A 266 0.28 -0.36 -21.19
CA LYS A 266 1.39 0.20 -21.96
C LYS A 266 2.08 -0.94 -22.70
N ALA A 267 2.60 -0.63 -23.88
CA ALA A 267 3.41 -1.59 -24.63
C ALA A 267 4.58 -2.08 -23.76
N LEU A 268 4.72 -3.40 -23.65
CA LEU A 268 5.85 -4.02 -22.99
C LEU A 268 7.15 -3.64 -23.70
N SER A 269 8.26 -3.62 -22.96
CA SER A 269 9.57 -3.49 -23.60
C SER A 269 9.81 -4.69 -24.52
N GLN A 270 10.64 -4.51 -25.55
CA GLN A 270 10.98 -5.59 -26.49
C GLN A 270 11.51 -6.84 -25.78
N GLU A 271 12.21 -6.67 -24.65
CA GLU A 271 12.70 -7.76 -23.81
C GLU A 271 11.54 -8.59 -23.22
N PHE A 272 10.60 -7.95 -22.54
CA PHE A 272 9.45 -8.67 -21.96
C PHE A 272 8.57 -9.27 -23.05
N GLU A 273 8.32 -8.52 -24.12
CA GLU A 273 7.54 -8.97 -25.27
C GLU A 273 8.14 -10.24 -25.89
N ALA A 274 9.46 -10.32 -26.05
CA ALA A 274 10.13 -11.52 -26.55
C ALA A 274 9.95 -12.72 -25.60
N ILE A 275 10.04 -12.51 -24.28
CA ILE A 275 9.84 -13.58 -23.29
C ILE A 275 8.41 -14.11 -23.34
N VAL A 276 7.43 -13.20 -23.39
CA VAL A 276 6.00 -13.56 -23.43
C VAL A 276 5.64 -14.23 -24.75
N ASN A 277 6.23 -13.81 -25.87
CA ASN A 277 6.03 -14.49 -27.14
C ASN A 277 6.63 -15.90 -27.15
N ALA A 278 7.83 -16.07 -26.59
CA ALA A 278 8.49 -17.37 -26.44
C ALA A 278 7.76 -18.35 -25.50
N SER A 279 6.83 -17.87 -24.66
CA SER A 279 6.07 -18.72 -23.72
C SER A 279 5.06 -19.67 -24.39
N GLY A 280 4.92 -19.60 -25.72
CA GLY A 280 4.05 -20.48 -26.49
C GLY A 280 2.58 -20.43 -26.06
N GLU A 281 1.92 -21.59 -26.13
CA GLU A 281 0.50 -21.78 -25.78
C GLU A 281 0.24 -21.79 -24.27
N HIS A 282 1.24 -22.20 -23.48
CA HIS A 282 1.11 -22.31 -22.02
C HIS A 282 0.99 -20.93 -21.36
N GLY A 283 1.56 -19.89 -21.97
CA GLY A 283 1.50 -18.53 -21.45
C GLY A 283 2.47 -18.29 -20.28
N ILE A 284 2.20 -17.23 -19.51
CA ILE A 284 3.08 -16.79 -18.43
C ILE A 284 2.40 -16.80 -17.07
N VAL A 285 3.22 -16.92 -16.03
CA VAL A 285 2.87 -16.64 -14.63
C VAL A 285 3.70 -15.45 -14.17
N VAL A 286 3.04 -14.44 -13.60
CA VAL A 286 3.72 -13.31 -12.97
C VAL A 286 3.89 -13.63 -11.49
N PHE A 287 5.08 -13.41 -10.92
CA PHE A 287 5.34 -13.64 -9.50
C PHE A 287 6.04 -12.45 -8.85
N SER A 288 5.36 -11.84 -7.86
CA SER A 288 5.86 -10.69 -7.13
C SER A 288 5.40 -10.68 -5.67
N LEU A 289 6.35 -10.53 -4.75
CA LEU A 289 6.07 -10.33 -3.31
C LEU A 289 5.98 -8.84 -2.92
N GLY A 290 5.75 -7.96 -3.90
CA GLY A 290 5.56 -6.53 -3.68
C GLY A 290 6.85 -5.76 -3.44
N SER A 291 6.78 -4.42 -3.43
CA SER A 291 7.96 -3.54 -3.47
C SER A 291 8.93 -3.72 -2.29
N MET A 292 8.44 -4.18 -1.15
CA MET A 292 9.18 -4.27 0.12
C MET A 292 9.92 -5.59 0.31
N VAL A 293 9.51 -6.66 -0.38
CA VAL A 293 10.14 -7.98 -0.32
C VAL A 293 10.64 -8.34 -1.70
N SER A 294 11.91 -8.04 -1.95
CA SER A 294 12.58 -8.35 -3.22
C SER A 294 13.51 -9.57 -3.14
N GLU A 295 13.83 -10.02 -1.93
CA GLU A 295 14.62 -11.21 -1.66
C GLU A 295 14.05 -11.96 -0.46
N ILE A 296 14.31 -13.26 -0.41
CA ILE A 296 13.79 -14.18 0.61
C ILE A 296 14.88 -15.18 1.00
N PRO A 297 14.78 -15.84 2.17
CA PRO A 297 15.76 -16.83 2.59
C PRO A 297 16.00 -17.92 1.53
N MET A 298 17.27 -18.25 1.27
CA MET A 298 17.67 -19.18 0.19
C MET A 298 16.88 -20.50 0.24
N LYS A 299 16.71 -21.09 1.43
CA LYS A 299 15.91 -22.31 1.60
C LYS A 299 14.50 -22.18 1.00
N LYS A 300 13.81 -21.07 1.30
CA LYS A 300 12.46 -20.83 0.76
C LYS A 300 12.49 -20.51 -0.73
N ALA A 301 13.53 -19.81 -1.20
CA ALA A 301 13.74 -19.55 -2.62
C ALA A 301 13.93 -20.83 -3.43
N THR A 302 14.71 -21.80 -2.91
CA THR A 302 14.88 -23.14 -3.49
C THR A 302 13.56 -23.90 -3.55
N GLU A 303 12.80 -23.96 -2.45
CA GLU A 303 11.49 -24.65 -2.41
C GLU A 303 10.48 -24.06 -3.40
N ILE A 304 10.47 -22.74 -3.54
CA ILE A 304 9.62 -22.04 -4.51
C ILE A 304 10.10 -22.32 -5.94
N ALA A 305 11.40 -22.25 -6.20
CA ALA A 305 11.98 -22.55 -7.51
C ALA A 305 11.61 -23.97 -7.98
N ASP A 306 11.66 -24.98 -7.09
CA ASP A 306 11.23 -26.35 -7.40
C ASP A 306 9.77 -26.41 -7.87
N ALA A 307 8.89 -25.65 -7.21
CA ALA A 307 7.46 -25.64 -7.57
C ALA A 307 7.23 -25.03 -8.95
N LEU A 308 7.89 -23.89 -9.21
CA LEU A 308 7.77 -23.15 -10.46
C LEU A 308 8.31 -23.96 -11.65
N GLY A 309 9.27 -24.86 -11.42
CA GLY A 309 9.78 -25.77 -12.45
C GLY A 309 8.80 -26.89 -12.84
N SER A 310 7.77 -27.12 -12.03
CA SER A 310 6.79 -28.20 -12.26
C SER A 310 5.63 -27.82 -13.17
N VAL A 311 5.52 -26.53 -13.52
CA VAL A 311 4.45 -25.99 -14.38
C VAL A 311 5.02 -25.63 -15.75
N PRO A 312 4.25 -25.80 -16.84
CA PRO A 312 4.76 -25.56 -18.20
C PRO A 312 4.85 -24.07 -18.56
N GLN A 313 4.26 -23.18 -17.77
CA GLN A 313 4.29 -21.73 -18.00
C GLN A 313 5.70 -21.15 -17.85
N THR A 314 5.97 -20.09 -18.60
CA THR A 314 7.13 -19.24 -18.32
C THR A 314 6.82 -18.35 -17.11
N VAL A 315 7.66 -18.40 -16.08
CA VAL A 315 7.44 -17.62 -14.84
C VAL A 315 8.36 -16.41 -14.82
N LEU A 316 7.77 -15.22 -14.76
CA LEU A 316 8.49 -13.97 -14.54
C LEU A 316 8.47 -13.66 -13.04
N TRP A 317 9.60 -13.85 -12.37
CA TRP A 317 9.71 -13.68 -10.91
C TRP A 317 10.54 -12.44 -10.56
N ARG A 318 9.91 -11.46 -9.90
CA ARG A 318 10.62 -10.34 -9.29
C ARG A 318 11.47 -10.83 -8.11
N TYR A 319 12.79 -10.83 -8.28
CA TYR A 319 13.74 -11.29 -7.28
C TYR A 319 15.09 -10.59 -7.43
N THR A 320 15.65 -10.10 -6.32
CA THR A 320 16.95 -9.39 -6.28
C THR A 320 17.99 -10.07 -5.40
N GLY A 321 17.65 -11.22 -4.79
CA GLY A 321 18.58 -11.98 -3.96
C GLY A 321 19.52 -12.87 -4.79
N GLU A 322 20.27 -13.71 -4.10
CA GLU A 322 21.12 -14.72 -4.72
C GLU A 322 20.31 -15.76 -5.50
N VAL A 323 20.73 -16.06 -6.73
CA VAL A 323 20.02 -16.99 -7.61
C VAL A 323 19.91 -18.38 -6.96
N PRO A 324 18.71 -18.97 -6.84
CA PRO A 324 18.55 -20.32 -6.33
C PRO A 324 19.36 -21.32 -7.16
N PRO A 325 20.11 -22.25 -6.54
CA PRO A 325 20.98 -23.18 -7.28
C PRO A 325 20.21 -24.14 -8.20
N ASN A 326 18.91 -24.35 -7.93
CA ASN A 326 17.99 -25.19 -8.67
C ASN A 326 17.07 -24.39 -9.62
N LEU A 327 17.42 -23.16 -10.00
CA LEU A 327 16.56 -22.31 -10.82
C LEU A 327 16.15 -23.01 -12.14
N PRO A 328 14.85 -23.27 -12.36
CA PRO A 328 14.39 -23.94 -13.58
C PRO A 328 14.51 -23.07 -14.83
N LYS A 329 14.63 -23.71 -16.00
CA LYS A 329 14.78 -23.01 -17.30
C LYS A 329 13.59 -22.11 -17.67
N ASN A 330 12.39 -22.48 -17.25
CA ASN A 330 11.14 -21.74 -17.48
C ASN A 330 10.97 -20.54 -16.54
N VAL A 331 11.84 -20.36 -15.54
CA VAL A 331 11.78 -19.23 -14.60
C VAL A 331 12.79 -18.17 -15.02
N LYS A 332 12.33 -16.93 -15.13
CA LYS A 332 13.16 -15.74 -15.39
C LYS A 332 13.12 -14.82 -14.17
N LEU A 333 14.27 -14.62 -13.56
CA LEU A 333 14.43 -13.67 -12.45
C LEU A 333 14.63 -12.27 -13.03
N VAL A 334 13.86 -11.30 -12.53
CA VAL A 334 13.97 -9.90 -12.93
C VAL A 334 14.00 -9.00 -11.69
N LYS A 335 14.72 -7.87 -11.77
CA LYS A 335 14.84 -6.95 -10.63
C LYS A 335 13.55 -6.13 -10.42
N TRP A 336 12.82 -5.85 -11.49
CA TRP A 336 11.56 -5.11 -11.47
C TRP A 336 10.65 -5.60 -12.60
N LEU A 337 9.34 -5.63 -12.34
CA LEU A 337 8.33 -6.05 -13.31
C LEU A 337 7.51 -4.83 -13.74
N PRO A 338 7.21 -4.66 -15.04
CA PRO A 338 6.05 -3.88 -15.48
C PRO A 338 4.77 -4.69 -15.15
N GLN A 339 4.48 -4.82 -13.85
CA GLN A 339 3.53 -5.80 -13.32
C GLN A 339 2.14 -5.66 -13.92
N ASN A 340 1.55 -4.46 -13.90
CA ASN A 340 0.22 -4.23 -14.47
C ASN A 340 0.18 -4.54 -15.97
N ASP A 341 1.20 -4.15 -16.75
CA ASP A 341 1.24 -4.41 -18.20
C ASP A 341 1.38 -5.92 -18.49
N LEU A 342 2.20 -6.64 -17.70
CA LEU A 342 2.28 -8.10 -17.80
C LEU A 342 0.94 -8.76 -17.43
N LEU A 343 0.26 -8.28 -16.38
CA LEU A 343 -1.05 -8.80 -15.98
C LEU A 343 -2.12 -8.54 -17.05
N ALA A 344 -2.06 -7.40 -17.74
CA ALA A 344 -2.96 -7.08 -18.85
C ALA A 344 -2.73 -7.95 -20.09
N HIS A 345 -1.52 -8.51 -20.25
CA HIS A 345 -1.17 -9.26 -21.45
C HIS A 345 -2.01 -10.56 -21.59
N PRO A 346 -2.60 -10.86 -22.76
CA PRO A 346 -3.53 -12.00 -22.96
C PRO A 346 -2.97 -13.40 -22.66
N LYS A 347 -1.64 -13.54 -22.65
CA LYS A 347 -0.94 -14.79 -22.30
C LYS A 347 -0.76 -15.00 -20.79
N THR A 348 -1.13 -14.04 -19.95
CA THR A 348 -1.02 -14.21 -18.50
C THR A 348 -2.08 -15.16 -17.98
N ARG A 349 -1.64 -16.19 -17.25
CA ARG A 349 -2.50 -17.26 -16.75
C ARG A 349 -2.75 -17.19 -15.26
N ALA A 350 -1.78 -16.72 -14.48
CA ALA A 350 -1.91 -16.58 -13.04
C ALA A 350 -0.95 -15.53 -12.50
N PHE A 351 -1.32 -14.99 -11.33
CA PHE A 351 -0.50 -14.08 -10.56
C PHE A 351 -0.19 -14.66 -9.17
N ILE A 352 1.08 -14.94 -8.91
CA ILE A 352 1.55 -15.25 -7.55
C ILE A 352 1.87 -13.94 -6.85
N THR A 353 1.19 -13.65 -5.76
CA THR A 353 1.26 -12.35 -5.09
C THR A 353 1.29 -12.49 -3.58
N HIS A 354 1.99 -11.57 -2.91
CA HIS A 354 1.84 -11.42 -1.45
C HIS A 354 0.49 -10.84 -1.00
N GLY A 355 -0.46 -10.54 -1.89
CA GLY A 355 -1.77 -10.00 -1.51
C GLY A 355 -1.78 -8.53 -1.08
N GLY A 356 -0.74 -7.77 -1.41
CA GLY A 356 -0.74 -6.31 -1.22
C GLY A 356 -1.79 -5.64 -2.10
N SER A 357 -2.45 -4.62 -1.56
CA SER A 357 -3.64 -3.98 -2.17
C SER A 357 -3.48 -3.61 -3.65
N HIS A 358 -2.35 -3.03 -4.05
CA HIS A 358 -2.13 -2.64 -5.46
C HIS A 358 -2.13 -3.84 -6.41
N GLY A 359 -1.32 -4.86 -6.09
CA GLY A 359 -1.23 -6.05 -6.94
C GLY A 359 -2.56 -6.78 -7.01
N VAL A 360 -3.34 -6.79 -5.93
CA VAL A 360 -4.69 -7.37 -5.93
C VAL A 360 -5.60 -6.62 -6.90
N TYR A 361 -5.63 -5.27 -6.87
CA TYR A 361 -6.42 -4.51 -7.84
C TYR A 361 -5.97 -4.71 -9.28
N GLU A 362 -4.65 -4.73 -9.54
CA GLU A 362 -4.11 -5.01 -10.88
C GLU A 362 -4.51 -6.42 -11.37
N GLY A 363 -4.50 -7.43 -10.48
CA GLY A 363 -4.97 -8.77 -10.80
C GLY A 363 -6.48 -8.82 -11.10
N ILE A 364 -7.31 -8.16 -10.28
CA ILE A 364 -8.76 -8.08 -10.47
C ILE A 364 -9.11 -7.38 -11.80
N CYS A 365 -8.50 -6.21 -12.06
CA CYS A 365 -8.81 -5.41 -13.24
C CYS A 365 -8.43 -6.11 -14.55
N ASN A 366 -7.41 -6.98 -14.52
CA ASN A 366 -6.98 -7.76 -15.68
C ASN A 366 -7.56 -9.19 -15.68
N ALA A 367 -8.49 -9.51 -14.77
CA ALA A 367 -9.11 -10.82 -14.63
C ALA A 367 -8.12 -11.98 -14.51
N VAL A 368 -6.98 -11.76 -13.85
CA VAL A 368 -5.94 -12.77 -13.65
C VAL A 368 -6.16 -13.47 -12.30
N PRO A 369 -6.36 -14.80 -12.26
CA PRO A 369 -6.56 -15.51 -11.01
C PRO A 369 -5.26 -15.58 -10.20
N MET A 370 -5.38 -15.63 -8.87
CA MET A 370 -4.26 -15.38 -7.96
C MET A 370 -3.89 -16.57 -7.07
N VAL A 371 -2.59 -16.78 -6.86
CA VAL A 371 -2.08 -17.56 -5.73
C VAL A 371 -1.49 -16.58 -4.71
N LEU A 372 -2.11 -16.49 -3.54
CA LEU A 372 -1.77 -15.48 -2.53
C LEU A 372 -0.85 -16.07 -1.45
N MET A 373 0.27 -15.41 -1.20
CA MET A 373 1.25 -15.76 -0.16
C MET A 373 1.43 -14.57 0.80
N PRO A 374 0.41 -14.26 1.63
CA PRO A 374 0.42 -13.05 2.42
C PRO A 374 1.54 -13.07 3.48
N LEU A 375 2.25 -11.95 3.63
CA LEU A 375 3.44 -11.81 4.47
C LEU A 375 3.24 -10.92 5.71
N PHE A 376 2.61 -9.75 5.58
CA PHE A 376 2.34 -8.81 6.68
C PHE A 376 1.30 -7.73 6.33
N GLY A 377 0.93 -6.88 7.29
CA GLY A 377 0.01 -5.76 7.06
C GLY A 377 -1.40 -6.23 6.72
N ASP A 378 -2.03 -5.57 5.73
CA ASP A 378 -3.38 -5.85 5.24
C ASP A 378 -3.50 -7.13 4.39
N GLN A 379 -2.36 -7.76 4.06
CA GLN A 379 -2.27 -8.82 3.06
C GLN A 379 -3.10 -10.07 3.38
N MET A 380 -3.19 -10.48 4.65
CA MET A 380 -4.00 -11.65 5.03
C MET A 380 -5.49 -11.40 4.82
N ASP A 381 -5.94 -10.19 5.15
CA ASP A 381 -7.35 -9.82 5.00
C ASP A 381 -7.70 -9.62 3.52
N ASN A 382 -6.76 -9.12 2.70
CA ASN A 382 -6.93 -9.07 1.24
C ASN A 382 -6.99 -10.48 0.66
N ALA A 383 -6.08 -11.38 1.06
CA ALA A 383 -6.08 -12.76 0.60
C ALA A 383 -7.40 -13.48 0.93
N LYS A 384 -7.94 -13.25 2.13
CA LYS A 384 -9.24 -13.80 2.50
C LYS A 384 -10.38 -13.29 1.62
N ARG A 385 -10.37 -12.00 1.24
CA ARG A 385 -11.38 -11.41 0.33
C ARG A 385 -11.29 -11.96 -1.09
N VAL A 386 -10.07 -12.19 -1.59
CA VAL A 386 -9.84 -12.78 -2.92
C VAL A 386 -10.32 -14.23 -2.93
N GLU A 387 -9.94 -15.00 -1.91
CA GLU A 387 -10.35 -16.40 -1.74
C GLU A 387 -11.87 -16.56 -1.61
N SER A 388 -12.54 -15.72 -0.79
CA SER A 388 -13.98 -15.80 -0.58
C SER A 388 -14.80 -15.49 -1.84
N ARG A 389 -14.20 -14.77 -2.80
CA ARG A 389 -14.78 -14.46 -4.11
C ARG A 389 -14.40 -15.49 -5.20
N GLY A 390 -13.64 -16.52 -4.84
CA GLY A 390 -13.21 -17.56 -5.78
C GLY A 390 -12.12 -17.11 -6.77
N ALA A 391 -11.58 -15.90 -6.63
CA ALA A 391 -10.59 -15.33 -7.55
C ALA A 391 -9.13 -15.78 -7.26
N GLY A 392 -8.93 -16.64 -6.27
CA GLY A 392 -7.61 -17.17 -5.96
C GLY A 392 -7.58 -18.16 -4.80
N LEU A 393 -6.38 -18.68 -4.52
CA LEU A 393 -6.08 -19.60 -3.43
C LEU A 393 -5.00 -19.01 -2.52
N THR A 394 -5.18 -19.13 -1.20
CA THR A 394 -4.21 -18.63 -0.23
C THR A 394 -3.29 -19.75 0.26
N LEU A 395 -1.99 -19.49 0.26
CA LEU A 395 -0.96 -20.38 0.80
C LEU A 395 -0.28 -19.72 2.00
N ASN A 396 -0.09 -20.49 3.07
CA ASN A 396 0.69 -20.03 4.21
C ASN A 396 2.18 -20.16 3.89
N ILE A 397 2.88 -19.04 3.75
CA ILE A 397 4.31 -19.00 3.36
C ILE A 397 5.23 -19.80 4.31
N LEU A 398 4.84 -19.94 5.58
CA LEU A 398 5.60 -20.66 6.58
C LEU A 398 5.46 -22.19 6.44
N GLU A 399 4.28 -22.65 6.04
CA GLU A 399 3.90 -24.07 6.07
C GLU A 399 3.90 -24.71 4.68
N MET A 400 3.71 -23.91 3.63
CA MET A 400 3.59 -24.41 2.26
C MET A 400 4.82 -25.19 1.82
N THR A 401 4.58 -26.21 1.02
CA THR A 401 5.57 -26.99 0.31
C THR A 401 5.58 -26.62 -1.19
N SER A 402 6.62 -27.07 -1.89
CA SER A 402 6.67 -26.96 -3.36
C SER A 402 5.44 -27.57 -4.05
N LYS A 403 4.91 -28.66 -3.50
CA LYS A 403 3.71 -29.34 -4.03
C LYS A 403 2.46 -28.47 -3.88
N ASP A 404 2.32 -27.75 -2.78
CA ASP A 404 1.16 -26.88 -2.53
C ASP A 404 1.11 -25.73 -3.52
N ILE A 405 2.25 -25.09 -3.80
CA ILE A 405 2.37 -24.04 -4.83
C ILE A 405 1.99 -24.58 -6.20
N SER A 406 2.54 -25.74 -6.56
CA SER A 406 2.30 -26.39 -7.85
C SER A 406 0.82 -26.76 -8.03
N ALA A 407 0.20 -27.30 -6.99
CA ALA A 407 -1.22 -27.63 -6.97
C ALA A 407 -2.08 -26.37 -7.07
N ALA A 408 -1.76 -25.33 -6.30
CA ALA A 408 -2.50 -24.06 -6.35
C ALA A 408 -2.43 -23.41 -7.73
N LEU A 409 -1.24 -23.37 -8.36
CA LEU A 409 -1.08 -22.87 -9.73
C LEU A 409 -1.91 -23.66 -10.74
N LYS A 410 -1.85 -24.99 -10.68
CA LYS A 410 -2.64 -25.85 -11.58
C LYS A 410 -4.13 -25.63 -11.39
N ALA A 411 -4.59 -25.50 -10.14
CA ALA A 411 -5.98 -25.24 -9.83
C ALA A 411 -6.43 -23.88 -10.38
N VAL A 412 -5.72 -22.79 -10.09
CA VAL A 412 -6.16 -21.46 -10.56
C VAL A 412 -6.05 -21.26 -12.08
N ILE A 413 -5.18 -22.02 -12.76
CA ILE A 413 -5.02 -21.94 -14.22
C ILE A 413 -6.05 -22.82 -14.96
N ASN A 414 -6.36 -24.01 -14.44
CA ASN A 414 -7.13 -25.02 -15.17
C ASN A 414 -8.57 -25.19 -14.67
N ASP A 415 -8.84 -24.90 -13.39
CA ASP A 415 -10.18 -25.09 -12.85
C ASP A 415 -11.06 -23.92 -13.30
N GLN A 416 -11.97 -24.19 -14.24
CA GLN A 416 -13.07 -23.27 -14.51
C GLN A 416 -14.00 -23.28 -13.30
N LYS A 417 -14.09 -22.15 -12.58
CA LYS A 417 -15.05 -21.94 -11.49
C LYS A 417 -16.20 -21.07 -11.94
#